data_AF-A0A4P8XU23-F1
#
_entry.id   AF-A0A4P8XU23-F1
#
_cell.length_a   1.000
_cell.length_b   1.000
_cell.length_c   1.000
_cell.angle_alpha   90.00
_cell.angle_beta   90.00
_cell.angle_gamma   90.00
#
_symmetry.space_group_name_H-M   'P 1'
#
loop_
_entity.id
_entity.type
_entity.pdbx_description
1 polymer ?
#
loop_
_entity_poly.entity_id
_entity_poly.type
_entity_poly.pdbx_seq_one_letter_code
_entity_poly.pdbx_strand_id
1 'polypeptide(L)'
;MKKSVKRIIAVAIGFAFAMLLMSVFIYIGYTKAYGLGVETFNVNVLGIPIYDLTKVGSKYVGESKGIYMGLLCGICMLVAFAVEIVIEKVKKK
;
A
#
# COMPACT_ATOMS: atom_id res chain seq x y z
N MET A 1 27.70 3.23 -8.22
CA MET A 1 26.61 4.12 -7.75
C MET A 1 26.84 4.50 -6.29
N LYS A 2 26.69 5.79 -5.92
CA LYS A 2 26.87 6.26 -4.53
C LYS A 2 25.84 5.59 -3.60
N LYS A 3 26.22 5.28 -2.36
CA LYS A 3 25.34 4.63 -1.36
C LYS A 3 24.03 5.37 -1.15
N SER A 4 24.10 6.70 -1.11
CA SER A 4 22.91 7.56 -0.98
C SER A 4 21.91 7.36 -2.11
N VAL A 5 22.38 7.15 -3.35
CA VAL A 5 21.51 6.92 -4.51
C VAL A 5 20.84 5.55 -4.45
N LYS A 6 21.57 4.51 -4.02
CA LYS A 6 20.99 3.17 -3.80
C LYS A 6 19.84 3.20 -2.78
N ARG A 7 20.02 3.93 -1.68
CA ARG A 7 18.99 4.07 -0.64
C ARG A 7 17.76 4.82 -1.14
N ILE A 8 17.94 5.88 -1.92
CA ILE A 8 16.80 6.61 -2.54
C ILE A 8 16.04 5.69 -3.49
N ILE A 9 16.74 4.90 -4.32
CA ILE A 9 16.11 3.93 -5.21
C ILE A 9 15.35 2.86 -4.42
N ALA A 10 15.93 2.33 -3.34
CA ALA A 10 15.25 1.35 -2.48
C ALA A 10 13.96 1.92 -1.87
N VAL A 11 13.98 3.17 -1.39
CA VAL A 11 12.78 3.86 -0.89
C VAL A 11 11.74 4.02 -1.99
N ALA A 12 12.14 4.45 -3.20
CA ALA A 12 11.24 4.59 -4.33
C ALA A 12 10.59 3.25 -4.74
N ILE A 13 11.36 2.15 -4.71
CA ILE A 13 10.84 0.80 -4.96
C ILE A 13 9.83 0.40 -3.87
N GLY A 14 10.13 0.67 -2.60
CA GLY A 14 9.21 0.42 -1.49
C GLY A 14 7.88 1.16 -1.63
N PHE A 15 7.93 2.42 -2.08
CA PHE A 15 6.73 3.21 -2.38
C PHE A 15 5.94 2.63 -3.55
N ALA A 16 6.60 2.31 -4.67
CA ALA A 16 5.94 1.72 -5.83
C ALA A 16 5.28 0.38 -5.50
N PHE A 17 5.95 -0.45 -4.71
CA PHE A 17 5.40 -1.72 -4.23
C PHE A 17 4.15 -1.51 -3.35
N ALA A 18 4.16 -0.54 -2.44
CA ALA A 18 3.00 -0.20 -1.62
C ALA A 18 1.79 0.21 -2.48
N MET A 19 2.01 1.04 -3.51
CA MET A 19 0.96 1.47 -4.43
C MET A 19 0.34 0.29 -5.19
N LEU A 20 1.17 -0.63 -5.69
CA LEU A 20 0.70 -1.84 -6.37
C LEU A 20 -0.12 -2.73 -5.42
N LEU A 21 0.37 -2.92 -4.19
CA LEU A 21 -0.31 -3.72 -3.19
C LEU A 21 -1.69 -3.13 -2.84
N MET A 22 -1.77 -1.82 -2.58
CA MET A 22 -3.06 -1.15 -2.33
C MET A 22 -4.03 -1.29 -3.50
N SER A 23 -3.55 -1.15 -4.75
CA SER A 23 -4.37 -1.30 -5.96
C SER A 23 -5.04 -2.68 -6.02
N VAL A 24 -4.28 -3.76 -5.76
CA VAL A 24 -4.81 -5.13 -5.74
C VAL A 24 -5.89 -5.29 -4.66
N PHE A 25 -5.65 -4.77 -3.46
CA PHE A 25 -6.63 -4.87 -2.37
C PHE A 25 -7.89 -4.05 -2.64
N ILE A 26 -7.77 -2.86 -3.23
CA ILE A 26 -8.91 -2.04 -3.64
C ILE A 26 -9.74 -2.78 -4.69
N TYR A 27 -9.11 -3.38 -5.71
CA TYR A 27 -9.81 -4.19 -6.71
C TYR A 27 -10.59 -5.34 -6.07
N ILE A 28 -9.93 -6.12 -5.20
CA ILE A 28 -10.60 -7.20 -4.46
C ILE A 28 -11.74 -6.63 -3.60
N GLY A 29 -11.53 -5.47 -2.97
CA GLY A 29 -12.53 -4.75 -2.21
C GLY A 29 -13.80 -4.47 -3.02
N TYR A 30 -13.65 -3.92 -4.23
CA TYR A 30 -14.77 -3.69 -5.13
C TYR A 30 -15.49 -4.99 -5.49
N THR A 31 -14.75 -6.05 -5.87
CA THR A 31 -15.39 -7.34 -6.22
C THR A 31 -16.22 -7.90 -5.06
N LYS A 32 -15.71 -7.80 -3.83
CA LYS A 32 -16.42 -8.24 -2.63
C LYS A 32 -17.61 -7.36 -2.30
N ALA A 33 -17.48 -6.04 -2.40
CA ALA A 33 -18.57 -5.11 -2.17
C ALA A 33 -19.74 -5.38 -3.14
N TYR A 34 -19.46 -5.56 -4.44
CA TYR A 34 -20.50 -5.94 -5.41
C TYR A 34 -21.09 -7.32 -5.15
N GLY A 35 -20.29 -8.31 -4.73
CA GLY A 35 -20.78 -9.65 -4.41
C GLY A 35 -21.66 -9.72 -3.15
N LEU A 36 -21.37 -8.91 -2.13
CA LEU A 36 -22.12 -8.89 -0.88
C LEU A 36 -23.32 -7.93 -0.91
N GLY A 37 -23.29 -6.91 -1.78
CA GLY A 37 -24.39 -5.96 -1.94
C GLY A 37 -24.62 -5.00 -0.77
N VAL A 38 -23.70 -4.93 0.19
CA VAL A 38 -23.74 -4.10 1.40
C VAL A 38 -23.71 -2.60 1.09
N GLU A 39 -24.26 -1.77 1.98
CA GLU A 39 -24.25 -0.31 1.77
C GLU A 39 -22.84 0.31 1.90
N THR A 40 -22.04 -0.20 2.83
CA THR A 40 -20.67 0.23 3.05
C THR A 40 -19.73 -0.96 3.18
N PHE A 41 -18.53 -0.84 2.61
CA PHE A 41 -17.50 -1.87 2.67
C PHE A 41 -16.12 -1.22 2.89
N ASN A 42 -15.44 -1.64 3.95
CA ASN A 42 -14.10 -1.15 4.28
C ASN A 42 -13.04 -2.07 3.66
N VAL A 43 -12.15 -1.51 2.83
CA VAL A 43 -11.01 -2.22 2.26
C VAL A 43 -9.85 -2.14 3.23
N ASN A 44 -9.50 -3.29 3.80
CA ASN A 44 -8.42 -3.40 4.77
C ASN A 44 -7.21 -4.11 4.17
N VAL A 45 -6.02 -3.56 4.41
CA VAL A 45 -4.73 -4.20 4.12
C VAL A 45 -4.09 -4.56 5.46
N LEU A 46 -3.93 -5.86 5.75
CA LEU A 46 -3.34 -6.34 7.01
C LEU A 46 -3.97 -5.70 8.27
N GLY A 47 -5.29 -5.46 8.24
CA GLY A 47 -6.03 -4.83 9.35
C GLY A 47 -6.04 -3.30 9.34
N ILE A 48 -5.32 -2.65 8.42
CA ILE A 48 -5.32 -1.19 8.26
C ILE A 48 -6.39 -0.80 7.21
N PRO A 49 -7.39 0.01 7.56
CA PRO A 49 -8.42 0.47 6.62
C PRO A 49 -7.86 1.54 5.69
N ILE A 50 -7.71 1.23 4.40
CA ILE A 50 -7.09 2.13 3.42
C ILE A 50 -8.12 2.85 2.55
N TYR A 51 -9.32 2.29 2.43
CA TYR A 51 -10.29 2.73 1.44
C TYR A 51 -11.70 2.35 1.87
N ASP A 52 -12.65 3.26 1.71
CA ASP A 52 -14.07 3.00 1.97
C ASP A 52 -14.82 2.93 0.64
N LEU A 53 -15.70 1.94 0.53
CA LEU A 53 -16.61 1.79 -0.61
C LEU A 53 -18.03 1.99 -0.12
N THR A 54 -18.69 3.02 -0.62
CA THR A 54 -20.08 3.34 -0.30
C THR A 54 -20.93 3.15 -1.53
N LYS A 55 -22.04 2.42 -1.39
CA LYS A 55 -22.97 2.18 -2.49
C LYS A 55 -23.80 3.44 -2.76
N VAL A 56 -23.73 3.94 -3.98
CA VAL A 56 -24.51 5.09 -4.47
C VAL A 56 -25.31 4.61 -5.68
N GLY A 57 -26.59 4.30 -5.45
CA GLY A 57 -27.46 3.68 -6.45
C GLY A 57 -26.99 2.26 -6.83
N SER A 58 -26.55 2.09 -8.08
CA SER A 58 -26.06 0.80 -8.61
C SER A 58 -24.55 0.64 -8.59
N LYS A 59 -23.78 1.65 -8.15
CA LYS A 59 -22.32 1.64 -8.16
C LYS A 59 -21.74 1.88 -6.77
N TYR A 60 -20.53 1.40 -6.54
CA TYR A 60 -19.74 1.78 -5.36
C TYR A 60 -18.85 2.98 -5.70
N VAL A 61 -18.85 3.96 -4.81
CA VAL A 61 -17.96 5.12 -4.81
C VAL A 61 -16.90 4.91 -3.75
N GLY A 62 -15.66 5.18 -4.13
CA GLY A 62 -14.49 4.97 -3.28
C GLY A 62 -13.99 6.26 -2.62
N GLU A 63 -13.76 6.22 -1.32
CA GLU A 63 -13.09 7.29 -0.56
C GLU A 63 -11.78 6.80 0.04
N SER A 64 -10.70 7.54 -0.21
CA SER A 64 -9.38 7.20 0.32
C SER A 64 -9.22 7.64 1.77
N LYS A 65 -8.70 6.75 2.61
CA LYS A 65 -8.25 7.15 3.95
C LYS A 65 -6.77 7.51 3.91
N GLY A 66 -6.48 8.74 3.51
CA GLY A 66 -5.12 9.22 3.21
C GLY A 66 -4.09 8.96 4.31
N ILE A 67 -4.46 9.09 5.59
CA ILE A 67 -3.55 8.83 6.73
C ILE A 67 -3.09 7.37 6.75
N TYR A 68 -4.02 6.43 6.58
CA TYR A 68 -3.72 4.99 6.61
C TYR A 68 -2.99 4.53 5.34
N MET A 69 -3.32 5.09 4.18
CA MET A 69 -2.57 4.85 2.95
C MET A 69 -1.12 5.36 3.07
N GLY A 70 -0.95 6.55 3.65
CA GLY A 70 0.37 7.13 3.94
C GLY A 70 1.18 6.27 4.92
N LEU A 71 0.54 5.73 5.97
CA LEU A 71 1.16 4.82 6.92
C LEU A 71 1.68 3.55 6.23
N LEU A 72 0.86 2.92 5.39
CA LEU A 72 1.24 1.71 4.67
C LEU A 72 2.44 1.97 3.73
N CYS A 73 2.40 3.08 2.99
CA CYS A 73 3.54 3.52 2.18
C CYS A 73 4.80 3.74 3.02
N GLY A 74 4.67 4.40 4.17
CA GLY A 74 5.77 4.64 5.11
C GLY A 74 6.41 3.34 5.60
N ILE A 75 5.60 2.35 5.99
CA ILE A 75 6.08 1.04 6.43
C ILE A 75 6.85 0.35 5.30
N CYS A 76 6.30 0.29 4.09
CA CYS A 76 6.98 -0.34 2.95
C CYS A 76 8.30 0.37 2.60
N MET A 77 8.33 1.70 2.62
CA MET A 77 9.54 2.49 2.40
C MET A 77 10.61 2.21 3.47
N LEU A 78 10.22 2.16 4.75
CA LEU A 78 11.13 1.86 5.86
C LEU A 78 11.70 0.45 5.76
N VAL A 79 10.88 -0.54 5.43
CA VAL A 79 11.33 -1.93 5.23
C VAL A 79 12.31 -2.01 4.06
N ALA A 80 12.00 -1.40 2.92
CA ALA A 80 12.89 -1.39 1.76
C ALA A 80 14.24 -0.73 2.08
N PHE A 81 14.21 0.37 2.83
CA PHE A 81 15.42 1.05 3.29
C PHE A 81 16.25 0.18 4.25
N ALA A 82 15.62 -0.49 5.21
CA ALA A 82 16.29 -1.39 6.14
C ALA A 82 16.94 -2.59 5.42
N VAL A 83 16.24 -3.17 4.44
CA VAL A 83 16.77 -4.23 3.58
C VAL A 83 18.02 -3.77 2.84
N GLU A 84 18.00 -2.59 2.22
CA GLU A 84 19.19 -2.05 1.54
C GLU A 84 20.36 -1.84 2.52
N ILE A 85 20.11 -1.36 3.74
CA ILE A 85 21.15 -1.24 4.77
C ILE A 85 21.76 -2.60 5.11
N VAL A 86 20.95 -3.64 5.26
CA VAL A 86 21.43 -4.99 5.57
C VAL A 86 22.26 -5.52 4.41
N ILE A 87 21.79 -5.39 3.17
CA ILE A 87 22.53 -5.80 1.96
C ILE A 87 23.87 -5.05 1.87
N GLU A 88 23.89 -3.74 2.14
CA GLU A 88 25.13 -2.95 2.17
C GLU A 88 26.11 -3.43 3.24
N LYS A 89 25.62 -3.85 4.42
CA LYS A 89 26.47 -4.37 5.49
C LYS A 89 27.04 -5.75 5.14
N VAL A 90 26.22 -6.64 4.58
CA VAL A 90 26.66 -7.99 4.20
C VAL A 90 27.67 -7.94 3.06
N LYS A 91 27.45 -7.12 2.02
CA LYS A 91 28.38 -7.00 0.88
C LYS A 91 29.73 -6.34 1.20
N LYS A 92 29.83 -5.66 2.34
CA LYS A 92 31.09 -5.04 2.80
C LYS A 92 31.95 -5.99 3.62
N LYS A 93 31.39 -7.12 4.05
CA LYS A 93 32.09 -8.18 4.76
C LYS A 93 32.55 -9.22 3.76
#